data_AF-A0AB74UYE2-F1
#
_entry.id   AF-A0AB74UYE2-F1
#
_cell.length_a   1.000
_cell.length_b   1.000
_cell.length_c   1.000
_cell.angle_alpha   90.00
_cell.angle_beta   90.00
_cell.angle_gamma   90.00
#
_symmetry.space_group_name_H-M   'P 1'
#
loop_
_entity.id
_entity.type
_entity.pdbx_description
1 polymer ?
#
loop_
_entity_poly.entity_id
_entity_poly.type
_entity_poly.pdbx_seq_one_letter_code
_entity_poly.pdbx_strand_id
1 'polypeptide(L)'
;MRSLPHPSAASLLLILACAAGCDHRTSWVDVDASGCNDARISAMNRDRELVHQMGAVCAVNGKAATADRLRCHGNTLQVACRE
;
A
#
# COMPACT_ATOMS: atom_id res chain seq x y z
N MET A 1 5.70 52.37 0.50
CA MET A 1 6.43 51.32 1.22
C MET A 1 5.42 50.21 1.51
N ARG A 2 5.43 49.12 0.73
CA ARG A 2 4.46 48.02 0.84
C ARG A 2 5.01 46.97 1.82
N SER A 3 4.38 46.83 2.98
CA SER A 3 4.63 45.72 3.91
C SER A 3 4.13 44.43 3.26
N LEU A 4 5.04 43.49 3.00
CA LEU A 4 4.70 42.12 2.65
C LEU A 4 4.13 41.40 3.89
N PRO A 5 2.98 40.73 3.81
CA PRO A 5 2.50 39.90 4.91
C PRO A 5 3.42 38.69 5.07
N HIS A 6 4.03 38.55 6.25
CA HIS A 6 4.76 37.36 6.65
C HIS A 6 3.80 36.17 6.71
N PRO A 7 4.02 35.09 5.95
CA PRO A 7 3.23 33.88 6.12
C PRO A 7 3.51 33.30 7.51
N SER A 8 2.46 33.22 8.34
CA SER A 8 2.52 32.58 9.65
C SER A 8 2.95 31.11 9.49
N ALA A 9 3.79 30.61 10.40
CA ALA A 9 4.32 29.24 10.39
C ALA A 9 3.24 28.13 10.26
N ALA A 10 1.99 28.44 10.62
CA ALA A 10 0.84 27.57 10.44
C ALA A 10 0.55 27.22 8.97
N SER A 11 0.79 28.14 8.02
CA SER A 11 0.56 27.90 6.60
C SER A 11 1.60 26.97 5.96
N LEU A 12 2.82 26.93 6.52
CA LEU A 12 3.87 26.00 6.06
C LEU A 12 3.59 24.56 6.52
N LEU A 13 2.98 24.37 7.69
CA LEU A 13 2.63 23.04 8.21
C LEU A 13 1.48 22.39 7.41
N LEU A 14 0.52 23.18 6.92
CA LEU A 14 -0.57 22.67 6.08
C LEU A 14 -0.11 22.18 4.71
N ILE A 15 0.96 22.78 4.14
CA ILE A 15 1.47 22.39 2.82
C ILE A 15 2.33 21.12 2.90
N LEU A 16 3.03 20.88 4.02
CA LEU A 16 3.80 19.64 4.21
C LEU A 16 2.92 18.40 4.41
N ALA A 17 1.68 18.56 4.87
CA ALA A 17 0.75 17.44 5.05
C ALA A 17 0.22 16.87 3.72
N CYS A 18 0.18 17.67 2.65
CA CYS A 18 -0.21 17.20 1.31
C CYS A 18 0.91 16.43 0.60
N ALA A 19 2.18 16.62 0.98
CA ALA A 19 3.30 15.89 0.40
C ALA A 19 3.46 14.47 0.94
N ALA A 20 2.78 14.14 2.06
CA ALA A 20 2.66 12.78 2.57
C ALA A 20 1.43 12.02 1.99
N GLY A 21 0.64 12.68 1.13
CA GLY A 21 -0.69 12.22 0.70
C GLY A 21 -0.79 11.66 -0.71
N CYS A 22 0.29 11.58 -1.48
CA CYS A 22 0.38 10.69 -2.64
C CYS A 22 0.73 9.26 -2.20
N ASP A 23 0.28 8.87 -1.00
CA ASP A 23 0.41 7.53 -0.49
C ASP A 23 -0.50 6.66 -1.35
N HIS A 24 0.11 5.77 -2.13
CA HIS A 24 -0.59 4.73 -2.85
C HIS A 24 -1.39 3.92 -1.82
N ARG A 25 -2.66 4.28 -1.64
CA ARG A 25 -3.52 3.65 -0.64
C ARG A 25 -3.49 2.16 -0.91
N THR A 26 -3.01 1.43 0.09
CA THR A 26 -2.83 -0.01 0.00
C THR A 26 -3.87 -0.64 0.91
N SER A 27 -4.82 -1.34 0.31
CA SER A 27 -5.78 -2.18 1.02
C SER A 27 -5.21 -3.58 1.16
N TRP A 28 -5.18 -4.12 2.37
CA TRP A 28 -4.79 -5.51 2.59
C TRP A 28 -6.00 -6.42 2.44
N VAL A 29 -5.87 -7.45 1.60
CA VAL A 29 -6.90 -8.47 1.39
C VAL A 29 -6.38 -9.79 1.94
N ASP A 30 -7.10 -10.36 2.91
CA ASP A 30 -6.83 -11.70 3.41
C ASP A 30 -7.24 -12.76 2.38
N VAL A 31 -6.30 -13.65 2.10
CA VAL A 31 -6.45 -14.85 1.30
C VAL A 31 -6.35 -16.03 2.24
N ASP A 32 -7.35 -16.90 2.19
CA ASP A 32 -7.31 -18.16 2.90
C ASP A 32 -6.20 -19.03 2.30
N ALA A 33 -5.03 -18.94 2.91
CA ALA A 33 -3.86 -19.73 2.62
C ALA A 33 -3.36 -20.24 3.97
N SER A 34 -3.97 -21.34 4.43
CA SER A 34 -3.58 -21.99 5.68
C SER A 34 -2.08 -22.32 5.67
N GLY A 35 -1.37 -21.92 6.72
CA GLY A 35 0.07 -22.18 6.85
C GLY A 35 0.93 -21.16 6.12
N CYS A 36 0.63 -19.88 6.28
CA CYS A 36 1.50 -18.82 5.79
C CYS A 36 2.90 -18.94 6.40
N ASN A 37 3.93 -18.88 5.54
CA ASN A 37 5.32 -19.03 5.93
C ASN A 37 6.13 -17.83 5.41
N ASP A 38 6.72 -17.04 6.32
CA ASP A 38 7.46 -15.82 5.97
C ASP A 38 8.61 -16.06 5.01
N ALA A 39 9.32 -17.19 5.09
CA ALA A 39 10.40 -17.50 4.14
C ALA A 39 9.85 -17.74 2.73
N ARG A 40 8.73 -18.46 2.62
CA ARG A 40 8.02 -18.67 1.35
C ARG A 40 7.49 -17.34 0.80
N ILE A 41 6.85 -16.52 1.63
CA ILE A 41 6.35 -15.20 1.22
C ILE A 41 7.48 -14.27 0.81
N SER A 42 8.63 -14.33 1.50
CA SER A 42 9.81 -13.58 1.10
C SER A 42 10.34 -14.02 -0.27
N ALA A 43 10.29 -15.32 -0.59
CA ALA A 43 10.65 -15.80 -1.92
C ALA A 43 9.63 -15.36 -2.98
N MET A 44 8.33 -15.48 -2.67
CA MET A 44 7.25 -15.03 -3.57
C MET A 44 7.33 -13.53 -3.87
N ASN A 45 7.62 -12.70 -2.87
CA ASN A 45 7.79 -11.24 -3.07
C ASN A 45 8.99 -10.87 -3.95
N ARG A 46 9.97 -11.75 -4.10
CA ARG A 46 11.08 -11.54 -5.06
C ARG A 46 10.66 -11.86 -6.49
N ASP A 47 9.61 -12.66 -6.66
CA ASP A 47 9.00 -12.96 -7.95
C ASP A 47 7.92 -11.92 -8.27
N ARG A 48 8.29 -10.92 -9.08
CA ARG A 48 7.36 -9.83 -9.42
C ARG A 48 6.20 -10.31 -10.28
N GLU A 49 6.40 -11.32 -11.13
CA GLU A 49 5.33 -11.85 -11.97
C GLU A 49 4.27 -12.51 -11.10
N LEU A 50 4.69 -13.34 -10.15
CA LEU A 50 3.80 -13.97 -9.18
C LEU A 50 3.02 -12.93 -8.35
N VAL A 51 3.70 -11.91 -7.84
CA VAL A 51 3.02 -10.83 -7.10
C VAL A 51 2.01 -10.11 -8.00
N HIS A 52 2.36 -9.82 -9.26
CA HIS A 52 1.42 -9.22 -10.21
C HIS A 52 0.20 -10.10 -10.49
N GLN A 53 0.37 -11.42 -10.60
CA GLN A 53 -0.73 -12.38 -10.77
C GLN A 53 -1.69 -12.37 -9.57
N MET A 54 -1.19 -12.11 -8.35
CA MET A 54 -2.03 -11.91 -7.16
C MET A 54 -2.88 -10.62 -7.24
N GLY A 55 -2.64 -9.74 -8.21
CA GLY A 55 -3.54 -8.63 -8.54
C GLY A 55 -4.96 -9.08 -8.91
N ALA A 56 -5.13 -10.30 -9.41
CA ALA A 56 -6.46 -10.87 -9.65
C ALA A 56 -7.28 -11.01 -8.35
N VAL A 57 -6.61 -11.31 -7.22
CA VAL A 57 -7.24 -11.38 -5.89
C VAL A 57 -7.77 -10.00 -5.46
N CYS A 58 -7.05 -8.94 -5.82
CA CYS A 58 -7.48 -7.58 -5.57
C CYS A 58 -8.73 -7.22 -6.37
N ALA A 59 -8.79 -7.62 -7.64
CA ALA A 59 -9.94 -7.38 -8.51
C ALA A 59 -11.22 -8.05 -7.99
N VAL A 60 -11.14 -9.30 -7.53
CA VAL A 60 -12.32 -10.01 -6.97
C VAL A 60 -12.82 -9.40 -5.65
N ASN A 61 -11.96 -8.64 -4.95
CA ASN A 61 -12.30 -7.90 -3.74
C ASN A 61 -12.71 -6.44 -4.03
N GLY A 62 -12.92 -6.08 -5.30
CA GLY A 62 -13.37 -4.74 -5.71
C GLY A 62 -12.29 -3.66 -5.63
N LYS A 63 -11.00 -4.05 -5.63
CA LYS A 63 -9.85 -3.13 -5.67
C LYS A 63 -9.24 -3.10 -7.08
N ALA A 64 -8.27 -2.21 -7.30
CA ALA A 64 -7.50 -2.24 -8.54
C ALA A 64 -6.85 -3.62 -8.71
N ALA A 65 -6.80 -4.14 -9.93
CA ALA A 65 -6.24 -5.45 -10.26
C ALA A 65 -4.69 -5.44 -10.18
N THR A 66 -4.14 -4.91 -9.09
CA THR A 66 -2.74 -4.61 -8.91
C THR A 66 -2.35 -4.92 -7.48
N ALA A 67 -1.44 -5.87 -7.33
CA ALA A 67 -0.83 -6.22 -6.06
C ALA A 67 0.64 -5.79 -6.04
N ASP A 68 1.11 -5.28 -4.90
CA ASP A 68 2.50 -4.82 -4.71
C ASP A 68 3.36 -5.76 -3.88
N ARG A 69 2.73 -6.43 -2.90
CA ARG A 69 3.43 -7.22 -1.89
C ARG A 69 2.48 -8.21 -1.24
N LEU A 70 3.04 -9.31 -0.78
CA LEU A 70 2.41 -10.33 0.03
C LEU A 70 2.97 -10.27 1.46
N ARG A 71 2.17 -10.59 2.47
CA ARG A 71 2.64 -10.76 3.85
C ARG A 71 1.88 -11.87 4.55
N CYS A 72 2.48 -12.47 5.58
CA CYS A 72 1.72 -13.28 6.52
C CYS A 72 1.03 -12.39 7.55
N HIS A 73 -0.19 -12.75 7.93
CA HIS A 73 -0.91 -12.14 9.04
C HIS A 73 -1.58 -13.24 9.87
N GLY A 74 -0.95 -13.61 10.99
CA GLY A 74 -1.36 -14.81 11.71
C GLY A 74 -1.13 -16.06 10.85
N ASN A 75 -2.20 -16.81 10.56
CA ASN A 75 -2.14 -18.02 9.74
C ASN A 75 -2.62 -17.81 8.29
N THR A 76 -2.97 -16.58 7.91
CA THR A 76 -3.47 -16.21 6.58
C THR A 76 -2.42 -15.45 5.78
N LEU A 77 -2.57 -15.50 4.45
CA LEU A 77 -1.80 -14.68 3.53
C LEU A 77 -2.56 -13.38 3.30
N GLN A 78 -1.88 -12.24 3.31
CA GLN A 78 -2.45 -10.97 2.89
C GLN A 78 -1.78 -10.44 1.63
N VAL A 79 -2.60 -9.91 0.73
CA VAL A 79 -2.18 -9.26 -0.51
C VAL A 79 -2.35 -7.75 -0.34
N ALA A 80 -1.29 -6.98 -0.61
CA ALA A 80 -1.32 -5.53 -0.70
C ALA A 80 -1.91 -5.12 -2.04
N CYS A 81 -3.17 -4.72 -2.04
CA CYS A 81 -3.90 -4.25 -3.22
C CYS A 81 -3.89 -2.74 -3.28
N ARG A 82 -3.61 -2.15 -4.45
CA ARG A 82 -3.76 -0.70 -4.63
C ARG A 82 -5.22 -0.29 -4.71
N GLU A 83 -5.52 0.86 -4.12
CA GLU A 83 -6.80 1.58 -4.29
C GLU A 83 -6.70 2.65 -5.38
#